data_AF-A0AAU9CCN9-F1
#
_entry.id   AF-A0AAU9CCN9-F1
#
_cell.length_a   1.000
_cell.length_b   1.000
_cell.length_c   1.000
_cell.angle_alpha   90.00
_cell.angle_beta   90.00
_cell.angle_gamma   90.00
#
_symmetry.space_group_name_H-M   'P 1'
#
loop_
_entity.id
_entity.type
_entity.pdbx_description
1 polymer ?
#
loop_
_entity_poly.entity_id
_entity_poly.type
_entity_poly.pdbx_seq_one_letter_code
_entity_poly.pdbx_strand_id
1 'polypeptide(L)'
;MKQLLFLVCATLIFLPAMSQHKAKPYEKDEGPVVMEKRFPNRANEKRKRYWRMYRKDTKGILYGNVCFQEATRKMGFEYEVTPKGQPGYKNGLQRASHNFFVSVGLVFRAGPWWPFTVRKRKKRCREATADFYG
;
A
#
# COMPACT_ATOMS: atom_id res chain seq x y z
N MET A 1 14.06 49.83 -12.70
CA MET A 1 14.93 48.71 -12.27
C MET A 1 14.35 47.96 -11.06
N LYS A 2 13.11 47.45 -11.12
CA LYS A 2 12.50 46.67 -10.01
C LYS A 2 11.83 45.37 -10.44
N GLN A 3 11.74 45.09 -11.75
CA GLN A 3 11.10 43.88 -12.26
C GLN A 3 12.09 42.75 -12.63
N LEU A 4 13.40 43.00 -12.65
CA LEU A 4 14.39 41.98 -12.99
C LEU A 4 14.79 41.08 -11.81
N LEU A 5 14.43 41.44 -10.58
CA LEU A 5 14.86 40.71 -9.37
C LEU A 5 13.99 39.48 -9.04
N PHE A 6 12.77 39.39 -9.58
CA PHE A 6 11.85 38.28 -9.29
C PHE A 6 12.08 37.03 -10.15
N LEU A 7 12.86 37.13 -11.23
CA LEU A 7 13.10 36.01 -12.15
C LEU A 7 14.27 35.10 -11.75
N VAL A 8 15.13 35.53 -10.81
CA VAL A 8 16.31 34.76 -10.38
C VAL A 8 16.00 33.82 -9.20
N CYS A 9 14.92 34.04 -8.44
CA CYS A 9 14.54 33.14 -7.34
C CYS A 9 13.75 31.89 -7.78
N ALA A 10 13.20 31.87 -9.00
CA ALA A 10 12.32 30.77 -9.45
C ALA A 10 13.07 29.57 -10.06
N THR A 11 14.38 29.68 -10.34
CA THR A 11 15.14 28.66 -11.08
C THR A 11 16.00 27.74 -10.18
N LEU A 12 16.01 27.94 -8.85
CA LEU A 12 16.86 27.17 -7.93
C LEU A 12 16.17 26.02 -7.16
N ILE A 13 14.89 25.69 -7.45
CA ILE A 13 14.13 24.69 -6.66
C ILE A 13 14.08 23.29 -7.29
N PHE A 14 14.58 23.08 -8.51
CA PHE A 14 14.55 21.76 -9.16
C PHE A 14 15.94 21.15 -9.38
N LEU A 15 16.62 20.81 -8.30
CA LEU A 15 17.68 19.78 -8.35
C LEU A 15 17.08 18.45 -7.88
N PRO A 16 16.88 17.46 -8.77
CA PRO A 16 16.58 16.10 -8.34
C PRO A 16 17.84 15.52 -7.68
N ALA A 17 17.86 15.47 -6.35
CA ALA A 17 18.85 14.71 -5.60
C ALA A 17 18.71 13.22 -5.95
N MET A 18 19.52 12.75 -6.90
CA MET A 18 19.68 11.35 -7.23
C MET A 18 20.35 10.64 -6.04
N SER A 19 19.54 10.18 -5.07
CA SER A 19 20.00 9.32 -3.99
C SER A 19 20.40 7.95 -4.56
N GLN A 20 21.70 7.69 -4.62
CA GLN A 20 22.24 6.38 -4.96
C GLN A 20 21.95 5.40 -3.82
N HIS A 21 20.90 4.59 -3.97
CA HIS A 21 20.71 3.43 -3.11
C HIS A 21 21.75 2.35 -3.47
N LYS A 22 22.79 2.22 -2.64
CA LYS A 22 23.67 1.04 -2.63
C LYS A 22 22.83 -0.21 -2.37
N ALA A 23 22.74 -1.09 -3.37
CA ALA A 23 22.21 -2.43 -3.19
C ALA A 23 23.16 -3.19 -2.25
N LYS A 24 22.64 -3.74 -1.15
CA LYS A 24 23.40 -4.68 -0.31
C LYS A 24 23.50 -6.01 -1.06
N PRO A 25 24.66 -6.70 -0.98
CA PRO A 25 24.81 -8.04 -1.53
C PRO A 25 23.83 -9.00 -0.86
N TYR A 26 23.24 -9.89 -1.66
CA TYR A 26 22.35 -10.95 -1.20
C TYR A 26 23.18 -12.06 -0.56
N GLU A 27 23.03 -12.21 0.75
CA GLU A 27 23.60 -13.30 1.54
C GLU A 27 22.72 -14.54 1.36
N LYS A 28 23.33 -15.62 0.89
CA LYS A 28 22.68 -16.89 0.57
C LYS A 28 22.76 -17.78 1.81
N ASP A 29 21.70 -17.78 2.62
CA ASP A 29 21.63 -18.67 3.79
C ASP A 29 21.34 -20.11 3.33
N GLU A 30 22.32 -20.98 3.55
CA GLU A 30 22.24 -22.42 3.36
C GLU A 30 21.63 -23.09 4.60
N GLY A 31 20.62 -23.94 4.39
CA GLY A 31 20.18 -24.95 5.36
C GLY A 31 18.68 -24.95 5.69
N PRO A 32 18.01 -26.13 5.72
CA PRO A 32 16.63 -26.22 6.21
C PRO A 32 16.63 -26.16 7.74
N VAL A 33 16.43 -24.97 8.30
CA VAL A 33 16.05 -24.85 9.71
C VAL A 33 14.60 -25.27 9.84
N VAL A 34 14.35 -26.44 10.44
CA VAL A 34 13.03 -26.83 10.92
C VAL A 34 12.68 -25.87 12.06
N MET A 35 12.12 -24.70 11.70
CA MET A 35 11.47 -23.83 12.66
C MET A 35 10.20 -24.53 13.12
N GLU A 36 10.28 -25.18 14.27
CA GLU A 36 9.11 -25.45 15.08
C GLU A 36 8.47 -24.09 15.37
N LYS A 37 7.45 -23.74 14.58
CA LYS A 37 6.69 -22.51 14.73
C LYS A 37 6.01 -22.60 16.09
N ARG A 38 6.66 -22.10 17.14
CA ARG A 38 5.97 -21.64 18.35
C ARG A 38 4.97 -20.61 17.86
N PHE A 39 3.72 -21.03 17.67
CA PHE A 39 2.64 -20.12 17.37
C PHE A 39 2.63 -19.11 18.52
N PRO A 40 2.97 -17.83 18.28
CA PRO A 40 2.95 -16.85 19.35
C PRO A 40 1.54 -16.87 19.94
N ASN A 41 1.46 -16.94 21.26
CA ASN A 41 0.20 -17.03 21.99
C ASN A 41 -0.62 -15.78 21.67
N ARG A 42 -1.51 -15.87 20.67
CA ARG A 42 -2.26 -14.75 20.06
C ARG A 42 -3.32 -14.15 20.99
N ALA A 43 -3.39 -14.61 22.23
CA ALA A 43 -4.44 -14.27 23.18
C ALA A 43 -4.51 -12.77 23.52
N ASN A 44 -3.42 -12.00 23.33
CA ASN A 44 -3.35 -10.59 23.73
C ASN A 44 -2.83 -9.61 22.66
N GLU A 45 -2.66 -10.02 21.40
CA GLU A 45 -2.30 -9.06 20.35
C GLU A 45 -3.53 -8.23 19.99
N LYS A 46 -3.61 -7.00 20.52
CA LYS A 46 -4.68 -6.04 20.18
C LYS A 46 -4.74 -5.93 18.65
N ARG A 47 -5.78 -6.53 18.04
CA ARG A 47 -5.97 -6.53 16.58
C ARG A 47 -5.95 -5.08 16.10
N LYS A 48 -4.88 -4.69 15.39
CA LYS A 48 -4.76 -3.35 14.80
C LYS A 48 -5.95 -3.18 13.86
N ARG A 49 -6.79 -2.16 14.11
CA ARG A 49 -7.92 -1.84 13.23
C ARG A 49 -7.38 -1.11 12.01
N TYR A 50 -7.52 -1.72 10.83
CA TYR A 50 -7.21 -1.11 9.54
C TYR A 50 -8.48 -0.51 8.95
N TRP A 51 -8.34 0.58 8.19
CA TRP A 51 -9.44 1.05 7.36
C TRP A 51 -9.72 0.06 6.21
N ARG A 52 -10.99 -0.20 5.92
CA ARG A 52 -11.40 -1.18 4.91
C ARG A 52 -11.76 -0.46 3.63
N MET A 53 -11.05 -0.76 2.55
CA MET A 53 -11.39 -0.26 1.22
C MET A 53 -12.15 -1.33 0.46
N TYR A 54 -13.45 -1.11 0.28
CA TYR A 54 -14.34 -2.12 -0.29
C TYR A 54 -14.21 -2.19 -1.81
N ARG A 55 -14.13 -3.43 -2.34
CA ARG A 55 -14.16 -3.75 -3.77
C ARG A 55 -15.29 -4.72 -4.07
N LYS A 56 -15.81 -4.68 -5.30
CA LYS A 56 -16.88 -5.58 -5.77
C LYS A 56 -16.36 -6.97 -6.17
N ASP A 57 -15.12 -7.00 -6.65
CA ASP A 57 -14.42 -8.16 -7.19
C ASP A 57 -12.93 -8.04 -6.83
N THR A 58 -12.17 -9.08 -7.15
CA THR A 58 -10.71 -9.12 -6.99
C THR A 58 -9.97 -8.41 -8.12
N LYS A 59 -10.68 -7.85 -9.12
CA LYS A 59 -10.05 -7.26 -10.29
C LYS A 59 -9.25 -6.02 -9.91
N GLY A 60 -7.99 -5.98 -10.30
CA GLY A 60 -7.12 -4.83 -10.08
C GLY A 60 -6.61 -4.73 -8.64
N ILE A 61 -6.84 -5.73 -7.79
CA ILE A 61 -6.23 -5.88 -6.48
C ILE A 61 -5.51 -7.22 -6.42
N LEU A 62 -4.29 -7.26 -5.88
CA LEU A 62 -3.60 -8.52 -5.61
C LEU A 62 -4.19 -9.16 -4.34
N TYR A 63 -5.47 -9.55 -4.40
CA TYR A 63 -6.15 -10.19 -3.28
C TYR A 63 -5.52 -11.56 -3.02
N GLY A 64 -5.31 -11.92 -1.75
CA GLY A 64 -4.56 -13.14 -1.38
C GLY A 64 -3.03 -12.99 -1.41
N ASN A 65 -2.48 -11.98 -2.08
CA ASN A 65 -1.03 -11.76 -2.13
C ASN A 65 -0.51 -11.14 -0.83
N VAL A 66 0.29 -11.91 -0.06
CA VAL A 66 0.81 -11.49 1.26
C VAL A 66 1.65 -10.23 1.18
N CYS A 67 2.54 -10.11 0.17
CA CYS A 67 3.38 -8.92 -0.05
C CYS A 67 2.52 -7.67 -0.19
N PHE A 68 1.45 -7.75 -0.97
CA PHE A 68 0.57 -6.60 -1.20
C PHE A 68 -0.29 -6.27 0.02
N GLN A 69 -0.83 -7.28 0.71
CA GLN A 69 -1.62 -7.09 1.93
C GLN A 69 -0.80 -6.44 3.04
N GLU A 70 0.43 -6.87 3.24
CA GLU A 70 1.33 -6.24 4.21
C GLU A 70 1.65 -4.79 3.82
N ALA A 71 1.86 -4.52 2.53
CA ALA A 71 2.12 -3.17 2.05
C ALA A 71 0.93 -2.24 2.35
N THR A 72 -0.31 -2.67 2.10
CA THR A 72 -1.51 -1.86 2.43
C THR A 72 -1.70 -1.73 3.93
N ARG A 73 -1.49 -2.79 4.71
CA ARG A 73 -1.62 -2.75 6.17
C ARG A 73 -0.60 -1.83 6.83
N LYS A 74 0.63 -1.76 6.29
CA LYS A 74 1.65 -0.77 6.71
C LYS A 74 1.18 0.67 6.47
N MET A 75 0.38 0.90 5.42
CA MET A 75 -0.27 2.20 5.16
C MET A 75 -1.54 2.43 6.01
N GLY A 76 -1.97 1.44 6.80
CA GLY A 76 -3.11 1.57 7.71
C GLY A 76 -4.46 1.15 7.12
N PHE A 77 -4.49 0.49 5.96
CA PHE A 77 -5.73 0.02 5.35
C PHE A 77 -5.58 -1.39 4.74
N GLU A 78 -6.71 -2.03 4.46
CA GLU A 78 -6.76 -3.29 3.73
C GLU A 78 -7.93 -3.32 2.75
N TYR A 79 -7.80 -4.14 1.69
CA TYR A 79 -8.89 -4.34 0.73
C TYR A 79 -9.83 -5.42 1.22
N GLU A 80 -11.13 -5.15 1.16
CA GLU A 80 -12.18 -6.11 1.47
C GLU A 80 -13.07 -6.31 0.25
N VAL A 81 -13.12 -7.55 -0.24
CA VAL A 81 -13.96 -7.90 -1.40
C VAL A 81 -15.33 -8.30 -0.89
N THR A 82 -16.35 -7.58 -1.34
CA THR A 82 -17.76 -7.83 -0.99
C THR A 82 -18.56 -8.05 -2.26
N PRO A 83 -18.62 -9.31 -2.76
CA PRO A 83 -19.36 -9.62 -3.98
C PRO A 83 -20.87 -9.45 -3.77
N LYS A 84 -21.61 -9.30 -4.87
CA LYS A 84 -23.08 -9.18 -4.83
C LYS A 84 -23.71 -10.41 -4.18
N GLY A 85 -24.73 -10.19 -3.35
CA GLY A 85 -25.48 -11.27 -2.69
C GLY A 85 -24.82 -11.87 -1.46
N GLN A 86 -23.60 -11.45 -1.09
CA GLN A 86 -22.97 -11.87 0.17
C GLN A 86 -23.34 -10.95 1.34
N PRO A 87 -23.37 -11.47 2.58
CA PRO A 87 -23.56 -10.66 3.78
C PRO A 87 -22.46 -9.58 3.87
N GLY A 88 -22.86 -8.35 4.16
CA GLY A 88 -21.96 -7.19 4.16
C GLY A 88 -21.81 -6.50 2.80
N TYR A 89 -22.53 -6.95 1.76
CA TYR A 89 -22.63 -6.22 0.50
C TYR A 89 -23.17 -4.80 0.71
N LYS A 90 -22.39 -3.81 0.28
CA LYS A 90 -22.79 -2.40 0.27
C LYS A 90 -23.29 -2.01 -1.10
N ASN A 91 -24.35 -1.20 -1.13
CA ASN A 91 -24.82 -0.53 -2.34
C ASN A 91 -23.71 0.33 -2.95
N GLY A 92 -23.77 0.56 -4.27
CA GLY A 92 -22.70 1.27 -5.01
C GLY A 92 -22.34 2.63 -4.41
N LEU A 93 -23.36 3.43 -4.07
CA LEU A 93 -23.18 4.75 -3.44
C LEU A 93 -22.59 4.65 -2.03
N GLN A 94 -23.08 3.72 -1.21
CA GLN A 94 -22.55 3.51 0.14
C GLN A 94 -21.09 3.04 0.13
N ARG A 95 -20.72 2.21 -0.86
CA ARG A 95 -19.32 1.80 -1.08
C ARG A 95 -18.47 2.99 -1.49
N ALA A 96 -18.95 3.81 -2.42
CA ALA A 96 -18.24 4.98 -2.92
C ALA A 96 -18.00 6.02 -1.82
N SER A 97 -19.03 6.35 -1.03
CA SER A 97 -18.91 7.29 0.09
C SER A 97 -17.97 6.76 1.18
N HIS A 98 -18.08 5.49 1.55
CA HIS A 98 -17.15 4.89 2.52
C HIS A 98 -15.70 4.95 2.03
N ASN A 99 -15.45 4.52 0.79
CA ASN A 99 -14.11 4.53 0.21
C ASN A 99 -13.58 5.97 0.06
N PHE A 100 -14.44 6.96 -0.17
CA PHE A 100 -14.06 8.37 -0.18
C PHE A 100 -13.54 8.80 1.19
N PHE A 101 -14.28 8.54 2.28
CA PHE A 101 -13.81 8.87 3.63
C PHE A 101 -12.53 8.15 4.01
N VAL A 102 -12.40 6.87 3.64
CA VAL A 102 -11.15 6.12 3.84
C VAL A 102 -10.01 6.75 3.04
N SER A 103 -10.25 7.14 1.78
CA SER A 103 -9.24 7.78 0.94
C SER A 103 -8.80 9.13 1.51
N VAL A 104 -9.73 9.94 2.02
CA VAL A 104 -9.44 11.21 2.71
C VAL A 104 -8.60 10.94 3.95
N GLY A 105 -9.00 9.97 4.79
CA GLY A 105 -8.19 9.56 5.95
C GLY A 105 -6.77 9.12 5.55
N LEU A 106 -6.64 8.38 4.43
CA LEU A 106 -5.35 7.92 3.93
C LEU A 106 -4.46 9.06 3.46
N VAL A 107 -5.03 10.16 2.95
CA VAL A 107 -4.24 11.36 2.65
C VAL A 107 -3.56 11.89 3.91
N PHE A 108 -4.26 11.93 5.05
CA PHE A 108 -3.69 12.39 6.32
C PHE A 108 -2.72 11.37 6.94
N ARG A 109 -2.95 10.06 6.74
CA ARG A 109 -2.13 9.01 7.35
C ARG A 109 -0.89 8.61 6.55
N ALA A 110 -1.00 8.53 5.23
CA ALA A 110 0.02 8.04 4.32
C ALA A 110 0.49 9.09 3.30
N GLY A 111 -0.09 10.29 3.32
CA GLY A 111 0.22 11.41 2.42
C GLY A 111 -0.62 11.41 1.13
N PRO A 112 -0.71 12.55 0.43
CA PRO A 112 -1.58 12.66 -0.76
C PRO A 112 -1.10 11.80 -1.96
N TRP A 113 0.16 11.36 -1.96
CA TRP A 113 0.71 10.43 -2.96
C TRP A 113 0.53 8.95 -2.59
N TRP A 114 -0.25 8.62 -1.56
CA TRP A 114 -0.53 7.22 -1.19
C TRP A 114 -1.00 6.33 -2.36
N PRO A 115 -1.83 6.80 -3.33
CA PRO A 115 -2.26 5.94 -4.42
C PRO A 115 -1.10 5.54 -5.34
N PHE A 116 -0.12 6.44 -5.52
CA PHE A 116 1.08 6.16 -6.30
C PHE A 116 1.96 5.12 -5.59
N THR A 117 2.13 5.26 -4.28
CA THR A 117 2.85 4.28 -3.44
C THR A 117 2.19 2.90 -3.51
N VAL A 118 0.86 2.82 -3.43
CA VAL A 118 0.10 1.56 -3.57
C VAL A 118 0.34 0.93 -4.94
N ARG A 119 0.27 1.70 -6.04
CA ARG A 119 0.52 1.19 -7.40
C ARG A 119 1.94 0.66 -7.57
N LYS A 120 2.93 1.40 -7.05
CA LYS A 120 4.35 0.99 -7.09
C LYS A 120 4.57 -0.30 -6.29
N ARG A 121 3.97 -0.43 -5.11
CA ARG A 121 4.02 -1.65 -4.29
C ARG A 121 3.30 -2.82 -4.96
N LYS A 122 2.13 -2.58 -5.57
CA LYS A 122 1.41 -3.59 -6.36
C LYS A 122 2.31 -4.18 -7.44
N LYS A 123 2.94 -3.32 -8.26
CA LYS A 123 3.83 -3.75 -9.35
C LYS A 123 5.00 -4.59 -8.82
N ARG A 124 5.68 -4.10 -7.78
CA ARG A 124 6.79 -4.83 -7.14
C ARG A 124 6.36 -6.19 -6.58
N CYS A 125 5.23 -6.27 -5.90
CA CYS A 125 4.73 -7.54 -5.36
C CYS A 125 4.36 -8.53 -6.47
N ARG A 126 3.73 -8.05 -7.54
CA ARG A 126 3.43 -8.85 -8.74
C ARG A 126 4.70 -9.44 -9.35
N GLU A 127 5.72 -8.62 -9.55
CA GLU A 127 7.02 -9.05 -10.09
C GLU A 127 7.72 -10.06 -9.16
N ALA A 128 7.72 -9.82 -7.84
CA ALA A 128 8.39 -10.68 -6.87
C ALA A 128 7.72 -12.04 -6.65
N THR A 129 6.39 -12.12 -6.83
CA THR A 129 5.61 -13.34 -6.57
C THR A 129 5.14 -14.05 -7.84
N ALA A 130 5.47 -13.51 -9.03
CA ALA A 130 4.95 -13.96 -10.32
C ALA A 130 3.40 -14.01 -10.37
N ASP A 131 2.72 -13.16 -9.60
CA ASP A 131 1.26 -13.13 -9.47
C ASP A 131 0.64 -12.19 -10.51
N PHE A 132 0.47 -12.72 -11.72
CA PHE A 132 -0.06 -12.00 -12.87
C PHE A 132 -1.59 -11.97 -12.95
N TYR A 133 -2.31 -12.72 -12.10
CA TYR A 133 -3.75 -12.98 -12.25
C TYR A 133 -4.66 -12.05 -11.41
N GLY A 134 -4.13 -11.04 -10.70
CA GLY A 134 -4.92 -10.03 -9.95
C GLY A 134 -5.05 -8.62 -10.58
#